data_AF-A0A7L1K0G2-F1
#
_entry.id   AF-A0A7L1K0G2-F1
#
_cell.length_a   1.000
_cell.length_b   1.000
_cell.length_c   1.000
_cell.angle_alpha   90.00
_cell.angle_beta   90.00
_cell.angle_gamma   90.00
#
_symmetry.space_group_name_H-M   'P 1'
#
loop_
_entity.id
_entity.type
_entity.pdbx_description
1 polymer ?
#
loop_
_entity_poly.entity_id
_entity_poly.type
_entity_poly.pdbx_seq_one_letter_code
_entity_poly.pdbx_strand_id
1 'polypeptide(L)'
;QLSCLVKLVTLHGFPRDLDSYPTDLLLFLSPSDYAATGSCRQYFANIGKANLDVLQKESSQRKELLSEALACLKISSTQVNKENAEILGRLVCDLGGEYIRSSGGNLLQQLSQCDSFLPEQEEAIRSVISSGNTTFGAPAAWSAFTLNVLSGLMPVFDHSILQKIPK
;
A
#
# COMPACT_ATOMS: atom_id res chain seq x y z
N GLN A 1 17.42 4.21 -14.69
CA GLN A 1 18.62 4.70 -13.96
C GLN A 1 18.81 3.97 -12.63
N LEU A 2 17.77 3.85 -11.78
CA LEU A 2 17.84 3.13 -10.50
C LEU A 2 18.31 1.67 -10.61
N SER A 3 17.79 0.90 -11.59
CA SER A 3 18.25 -0.47 -11.84
C SER A 3 19.75 -0.59 -12.17
N CYS A 4 20.34 0.42 -12.82
CA CYS A 4 21.79 0.45 -13.08
C CYS A 4 22.57 0.77 -11.80
N LEU A 5 22.06 1.69 -10.97
CA LEU A 5 22.68 2.04 -9.70
C LEU A 5 22.75 0.82 -8.77
N VAL A 6 21.68 0.03 -8.71
CA VAL A 6 21.62 -1.21 -7.93
C VAL A 6 22.76 -2.15 -8.33
N LYS A 7 22.93 -2.41 -9.63
CA LYS A 7 24.04 -3.24 -10.14
C LYS A 7 25.43 -2.75 -9.73
N LEU A 8 25.59 -1.43 -9.60
CA LEU A 8 26.85 -0.80 -9.22
C LEU A 8 27.11 -0.96 -7.71
N VAL A 9 26.08 -0.74 -6.90
CA VAL A 9 26.13 -0.89 -5.44
C VAL A 9 26.35 -2.36 -5.03
N THR A 10 25.82 -3.31 -5.80
CA THR A 10 25.90 -4.74 -5.49
C THR A 10 27.04 -5.47 -6.19
N LEU A 11 27.92 -4.76 -6.90
CA LEU A 11 29.02 -5.32 -7.70
C LEU A 11 29.96 -6.22 -6.87
N HIS A 12 30.13 -5.90 -5.58
CA HIS A 12 31.00 -6.63 -4.65
C HIS A 12 30.23 -7.35 -3.54
N GLY A 13 28.95 -7.66 -3.81
CA GLY A 13 28.01 -8.22 -2.84
C GLY A 13 27.04 -7.19 -2.29
N PHE A 14 26.04 -7.65 -1.54
CA PHE A 14 25.01 -6.78 -0.97
C PHE A 14 25.54 -6.03 0.26
N PRO A 15 25.36 -4.70 0.34
CA PRO A 15 25.65 -3.92 1.53
C PRO A 15 24.89 -4.43 2.76
N ARG A 16 25.46 -4.20 3.94
CA ARG A 16 24.83 -4.53 5.25
C ARG A 16 24.01 -3.36 5.82
N ASP A 17 24.05 -2.23 5.15
CA ASP A 17 23.47 -0.95 5.54
C ASP A 17 22.52 -0.43 4.46
N LEU A 18 21.79 -1.31 3.75
CA LEU A 18 20.84 -0.91 2.71
C LEU A 18 19.77 0.08 3.21
N ASP A 19 19.55 0.19 4.51
CA ASP A 19 18.67 1.20 5.14
C ASP A 19 19.18 2.64 5.01
N SER A 20 20.47 2.87 4.75
CA SER A 20 21.00 4.21 4.49
C SER A 20 20.82 4.67 3.04
N TYR A 21 20.29 3.81 2.18
CA TYR A 21 20.08 4.08 0.76
C TYR A 21 18.64 4.56 0.51
N PRO A 22 18.37 5.28 -0.59
CA PRO A 22 17.01 5.63 -0.97
C PRO A 22 16.12 4.39 -1.09
N THR A 23 14.93 4.42 -0.50
CA THR A 23 13.99 3.29 -0.48
C THR A 23 13.62 2.79 -1.87
N ASP A 24 13.61 3.69 -2.87
CA ASP A 24 13.30 3.36 -4.26
C ASP A 24 14.34 2.43 -4.90
N LEU A 25 15.56 2.39 -4.35
CA LEU A 25 16.58 1.43 -4.75
C LEU A 25 16.16 0.01 -4.38
N LEU A 26 15.51 -0.16 -3.22
CA LEU A 26 15.09 -1.46 -2.71
C LEU A 26 14.05 -2.12 -3.62
N LEU A 27 13.28 -1.36 -4.42
CA LEU A 27 12.31 -1.88 -5.39
C LEU A 27 12.92 -2.85 -6.42
N PHE A 28 14.25 -2.82 -6.59
CA PHE A 28 15.00 -3.63 -7.55
C PHE A 28 15.84 -4.72 -6.87
N LEU A 29 15.63 -4.94 -5.57
CA LEU A 29 16.24 -6.01 -4.79
C LEU A 29 15.16 -7.03 -4.43
N SER A 30 15.59 -8.22 -3.99
CA SER A 30 14.72 -9.21 -3.36
C SER A 30 14.84 -9.15 -1.82
N PRO A 31 13.87 -9.70 -1.07
CA PRO A 31 14.01 -9.87 0.39
C PRO A 31 15.28 -10.64 0.78
N SER A 32 15.73 -11.58 -0.05
CA SER A 32 16.95 -12.36 0.16
C SER A 32 18.21 -11.51 0.05
N ASP A 33 18.24 -10.56 -0.89
CA ASP A 33 19.34 -9.62 -1.07
C ASP A 33 19.49 -8.68 0.14
N TYR A 34 18.36 -8.37 0.79
CA TYR A 34 18.30 -7.53 1.98
C TYR A 34 18.62 -8.29 3.29
N ALA A 35 18.73 -9.62 3.26
CA ALA A 35 18.85 -10.46 4.46
C ALA A 35 20.09 -10.14 5.34
N ALA A 36 21.15 -9.57 4.75
CA ALA A 36 22.33 -9.13 5.48
C ALA A 36 22.15 -7.77 6.18
N THR A 37 21.16 -6.98 5.78
CA THR A 37 20.80 -5.68 6.39
C THR A 37 19.72 -5.86 7.45
N GLY A 38 18.67 -6.63 7.18
CA GLY A 38 17.55 -6.76 8.11
C GLY A 38 16.56 -7.86 7.77
N SER A 39 15.42 -7.84 8.47
CA SER A 39 14.35 -8.83 8.29
C SER A 39 13.49 -8.54 7.05
N CYS A 40 12.77 -9.56 6.55
CA CYS A 40 11.81 -9.36 5.45
C CYS A 40 10.73 -8.31 5.80
N ARG A 41 10.34 -8.23 7.08
CA ARG A 41 9.34 -7.27 7.55
C ARG A 41 9.88 -5.84 7.49
N GLN A 42 11.16 -5.65 7.84
CA GLN A 42 11.83 -4.36 7.70
C GLN A 42 11.99 -3.98 6.22
N TYR A 43 12.36 -4.94 5.37
CA TYR A 43 12.42 -4.75 3.92
C TYR A 43 11.09 -4.22 3.38
N PHE A 44 9.98 -4.92 3.64
CA PHE A 44 8.68 -4.48 3.14
C PHE A 44 8.16 -3.19 3.80
N ALA A 45 8.53 -2.90 5.05
CA ALA A 45 8.25 -1.60 5.66
C ALA A 45 8.97 -0.43 4.95
N ASN A 46 10.15 -0.69 4.37
CA ASN A 46 10.86 0.29 3.55
C ASN A 46 10.26 0.37 2.13
N ILE A 47 9.91 -0.77 1.51
CA ILE A 47 9.21 -0.80 0.22
C ILE A 47 7.88 -0.06 0.30
N GLY A 48 7.11 -0.23 1.38
CA GLY A 48 5.85 0.47 1.59
C GLY A 48 5.99 2.00 1.64
N LYS A 49 7.19 2.52 1.89
CA LYS A 49 7.50 3.97 1.84
C LYS A 49 8.06 4.40 0.49
N ALA A 50 8.57 3.46 -0.33
CA ALA A 50 9.20 3.74 -1.62
C ALA A 50 8.18 4.21 -2.66
N ASN A 51 8.64 4.99 -3.64
CA ASN A 51 7.82 5.47 -4.74
C ASN A 51 7.54 4.35 -5.75
N LEU A 52 6.40 3.67 -5.57
CA LEU A 52 6.02 2.55 -6.43
C LEU A 52 5.76 2.94 -7.89
N ASP A 53 5.55 4.22 -8.21
CA ASP A 53 5.32 4.69 -9.59
C ASP A 53 6.56 4.60 -10.47
N VAL A 54 7.74 4.39 -9.85
CA VAL A 54 8.95 3.98 -10.57
C VAL A 54 8.73 2.66 -11.32
N LEU A 55 7.83 1.81 -10.80
CA LEU A 55 7.39 0.58 -11.44
C LEU A 55 6.02 0.79 -12.08
N GLN A 56 5.89 0.42 -13.35
CA GLN A 56 4.60 0.45 -14.04
C GLN A 56 3.57 -0.34 -13.23
N LYS A 57 2.40 0.27 -13.00
CA LYS A 57 1.27 -0.40 -12.34
C LYS A 57 0.94 -1.70 -13.08
N GLU A 58 0.63 -2.74 -12.31
CA GLU A 58 0.36 -4.10 -12.81
C GLU A 58 1.53 -4.82 -13.51
N SER A 59 2.74 -4.25 -13.54
CA SER A 59 3.93 -4.95 -14.04
C SER A 59 4.21 -6.22 -13.23
N SER A 60 4.88 -7.19 -13.87
CA SER A 60 5.27 -8.44 -13.23
C SER A 60 6.07 -8.21 -11.94
N GLN A 61 7.01 -7.26 -11.96
CA GLN A 61 7.83 -6.91 -10.80
C GLN A 61 6.99 -6.39 -9.63
N ARG A 62 5.98 -5.54 -9.91
CA ARG A 62 5.10 -4.99 -8.86
C ARG A 62 4.19 -6.07 -8.27
N LYS A 63 3.69 -6.98 -9.11
CA LYS A 63 2.91 -8.17 -8.69
C LYS A 63 3.75 -9.13 -7.84
N GLU A 64 5.00 -9.33 -8.22
CA GLU A 64 5.97 -10.15 -7.47
C GLU A 64 6.26 -9.55 -6.10
N LEU A 65 6.57 -8.24 -6.03
CA LEU A 65 6.77 -7.53 -4.76
C LEU A 65 5.57 -7.67 -3.82
N LEU A 66 4.35 -7.50 -4.34
CA LEU A 66 3.13 -7.68 -3.53
C LEU A 66 3.01 -9.12 -3.02
N SER A 67 3.22 -10.12 -3.89
CA SER A 67 3.15 -11.54 -3.53
C SER A 67 4.15 -11.90 -2.43
N GLU A 68 5.40 -11.44 -2.56
CA GLU A 68 6.44 -11.66 -1.56
C GLU A 68 6.14 -10.93 -0.24
N ALA A 69 5.54 -9.73 -0.31
CA ALA A 69 5.14 -8.99 0.88
C ALA A 69 4.06 -9.74 1.67
N LEU A 70 3.03 -10.24 0.97
CA LEU A 70 1.97 -11.04 1.57
C LEU A 70 2.54 -12.32 2.21
N ALA A 71 3.48 -12.99 1.53
CA ALA A 71 4.17 -14.17 2.06
C ALA A 71 5.01 -13.85 3.31
N CYS A 72 5.81 -12.78 3.29
CA CYS A 72 6.61 -12.34 4.44
C CYS A 72 5.73 -12.01 5.66
N LEU A 73 4.59 -11.35 5.43
CA LEU A 73 3.63 -10.98 6.48
C LEU A 73 2.67 -12.12 6.88
N LYS A 74 2.82 -13.30 6.26
CA LYS A 74 2.00 -14.50 6.51
C LYS A 74 0.50 -14.24 6.30
N ILE A 75 0.16 -13.44 5.30
CA ILE A 75 -1.21 -13.13 4.91
C ILE A 75 -1.66 -14.21 3.91
N SER A 76 -2.34 -15.23 4.43
CA SER A 76 -2.86 -16.36 3.64
C SER A 76 -4.33 -16.22 3.24
N SER A 77 -5.03 -15.21 3.78
CA SER A 77 -6.40 -14.86 3.43
C SER A 77 -6.43 -13.45 2.81
N THR A 78 -7.60 -13.00 2.35
CA THR A 78 -7.76 -11.62 1.86
C THR A 78 -7.86 -10.57 2.97
N GLN A 79 -7.86 -10.98 4.24
CA GLN A 79 -7.92 -10.06 5.38
C GLN A 79 -6.53 -9.52 5.77
N VAL A 80 -6.38 -8.20 5.65
CA VAL A 80 -5.21 -7.44 6.09
C VAL A 80 -5.60 -6.63 7.34
N ASN A 81 -4.91 -6.90 8.45
CA ASN A 81 -5.08 -6.12 9.67
C ASN A 81 -4.35 -4.77 9.56
N LYS A 82 -4.63 -3.86 10.50
CA LYS A 82 -4.05 -2.50 10.50
C LYS A 82 -2.52 -2.50 10.51
N GLU A 83 -1.89 -3.36 11.30
CA GLU A 83 -0.42 -3.43 11.41
C GLU A 83 0.22 -3.86 10.09
N ASN A 84 -0.34 -4.87 9.43
CA ASN A 84 0.13 -5.31 8.13
C ASN A 84 -0.14 -4.27 7.04
N ALA A 85 -1.27 -3.55 7.10
CA ALA A 85 -1.55 -2.44 6.20
C ALA A 85 -0.49 -1.34 6.32
N GLU A 86 -0.08 -1.00 7.55
CA GLU A 86 0.98 -0.01 7.81
C GLU A 86 2.34 -0.44 7.24
N ILE A 87 2.69 -1.73 7.31
CA ILE A 87 3.93 -2.25 6.72
C ILE A 87 3.86 -2.26 5.20
N LEU A 88 2.74 -2.71 4.64
CA LEU A 88 2.54 -2.72 3.18
C LEU A 88 2.63 -1.31 2.60
N GLY A 89 2.17 -0.29 3.34
CA GLY A 89 2.26 1.11 2.91
C GLY A 89 1.67 1.28 1.51
N ARG A 90 2.44 1.82 0.56
CA ARG A 90 1.98 1.99 -0.83
C ARG A 90 1.69 0.69 -1.58
N LEU A 91 2.16 -0.48 -1.13
CA LEU A 91 1.80 -1.75 -1.78
C LEU A 91 0.30 -2.06 -1.66
N VAL A 92 -0.43 -1.42 -0.73
CA VAL A 92 -1.89 -1.59 -0.67
C VAL A 92 -2.59 -1.11 -1.94
N CYS A 93 -1.96 -0.22 -2.71
CA CYS A 93 -2.50 0.30 -3.97
C CYS A 93 -2.63 -0.77 -5.05
N ASP A 94 -1.93 -1.90 -4.88
CA ASP A 94 -1.95 -3.04 -5.80
C ASP A 94 -2.82 -4.21 -5.27
N LEU A 95 -3.43 -4.08 -4.08
CA LEU A 95 -4.38 -5.07 -3.56
C LEU A 95 -5.69 -5.04 -4.37
N GLY A 96 -6.16 -6.21 -4.80
CA GLY A 96 -7.43 -6.34 -5.52
C GLY A 96 -8.65 -5.99 -4.67
N GLY A 97 -9.80 -5.78 -5.31
CA GLY A 97 -11.03 -5.35 -4.63
C GLY A 97 -11.51 -6.28 -3.50
N GLU A 98 -11.19 -7.58 -3.56
CA GLU A 98 -11.53 -8.53 -2.50
C GLU A 98 -10.78 -8.27 -1.18
N TYR A 99 -9.49 -7.94 -1.24
CA TYR A 99 -8.71 -7.54 -0.08
C TYR A 99 -9.28 -6.27 0.56
N ILE A 100 -9.67 -5.31 -0.27
CA ILE A 100 -10.28 -4.06 0.19
C ILE A 100 -11.59 -4.34 0.95
N ARG A 101 -12.49 -5.12 0.36
CA ARG A 101 -13.78 -5.46 0.99
C ARG A 101 -13.62 -6.23 2.30
N SER A 102 -12.78 -7.27 2.30
CA SER A 102 -12.62 -8.17 3.46
C SER A 102 -11.82 -7.56 4.61
N SER A 103 -10.91 -6.62 4.31
CA SER A 103 -10.13 -5.88 5.30
C SER A 103 -10.86 -4.64 5.83
N GLY A 104 -11.89 -4.17 5.11
CA GLY A 104 -12.73 -3.05 5.50
C GLY A 104 -11.94 -1.77 5.77
N GLY A 105 -12.21 -1.13 6.90
CA GLY A 105 -11.60 0.15 7.29
C GLY A 105 -10.07 0.11 7.49
N ASN A 106 -9.47 -1.08 7.63
CA ASN A 106 -8.03 -1.22 7.94
C ASN A 106 -7.12 -0.70 6.82
N LEU A 107 -7.59 -0.67 5.57
CA LEU A 107 -6.80 -0.25 4.42
C LEU A 107 -7.03 1.20 4.00
N LEU A 108 -8.10 1.86 4.48
CA LEU A 108 -8.54 3.15 3.95
C LEU A 108 -7.48 4.26 4.08
N GLN A 109 -6.71 4.28 5.17
CA GLN A 109 -5.67 5.28 5.38
C GLN A 109 -4.48 5.12 4.43
N GLN A 110 -4.08 3.88 4.11
CA GLN A 110 -2.99 3.65 3.16
C GLN A 110 -3.50 3.78 1.72
N LEU A 111 -4.74 3.36 1.45
CA LEU A 111 -5.38 3.57 0.15
C LEU A 111 -5.50 5.07 -0.17
N SER A 112 -5.71 5.95 0.81
CA SER A 112 -5.73 7.40 0.56
C SER A 112 -4.40 8.00 0.09
N GLN A 113 -3.32 7.21 0.07
CA GLN A 113 -2.02 7.60 -0.46
C GLN A 113 -1.76 7.06 -1.88
N CYS A 114 -2.74 6.39 -2.49
CA CYS A 114 -2.62 5.86 -3.85
C CYS A 114 -3.02 6.90 -4.89
N ASP A 115 -2.26 6.99 -5.98
CA ASP A 115 -2.52 7.97 -7.05
C ASP A 115 -3.65 7.56 -7.99
N SER A 116 -3.93 6.25 -8.11
CA SER A 116 -4.97 5.74 -8.98
C SER A 116 -5.48 4.37 -8.55
N PHE A 117 -6.71 4.04 -8.97
CA PHE A 117 -7.38 2.78 -8.68
C PHE A 117 -7.87 2.11 -9.97
N LEU A 118 -7.97 0.79 -9.92
CA LEU A 118 -8.72 0.03 -10.92
C LEU A 118 -10.23 0.14 -10.62
N PRO A 119 -11.12 -0.03 -11.62
CA PRO A 119 -12.56 0.07 -11.41
C PRO A 119 -13.09 -0.83 -10.28
N GLU A 120 -12.57 -2.06 -10.16
CA GLU A 120 -12.93 -2.99 -9.09
C GLU A 120 -12.48 -2.53 -7.69
N GLN A 121 -11.36 -1.80 -7.60
CA GLN A 121 -10.85 -1.24 -6.35
C GLN A 121 -11.72 -0.05 -5.95
N GLU A 122 -12.11 0.81 -6.90
CA GLU A 122 -13.02 1.93 -6.62
C GLU A 122 -14.36 1.44 -6.09
N GLU A 123 -14.96 0.43 -6.72
CA GLU A 123 -16.20 -0.18 -6.25
C GLU A 123 -16.06 -0.74 -4.83
N ALA A 124 -14.96 -1.45 -4.56
CA ALA A 124 -14.66 -1.97 -3.23
C ALA A 124 -14.53 -0.85 -2.18
N ILE A 125 -13.81 0.23 -2.50
CA ILE A 125 -13.63 1.39 -1.63
C ILE A 125 -14.98 2.05 -1.32
N ARG A 126 -15.81 2.30 -2.35
CA ARG A 126 -17.16 2.86 -2.17
C ARG A 126 -18.03 1.97 -1.28
N SER A 127 -17.97 0.66 -1.48
CA SER A 127 -18.70 -0.32 -0.67
C SER A 127 -18.28 -0.27 0.81
N VAL A 128 -16.96 -0.30 1.09
CA VAL A 128 -16.43 -0.22 2.46
C VAL A 128 -16.84 1.09 3.13
N ILE A 129 -16.69 2.21 2.45
CA ILE A 129 -17.04 3.54 2.99
C ILE A 129 -18.54 3.63 3.27
N SER A 130 -19.37 3.18 2.34
CA SER A 130 -20.83 3.26 2.45
C SER A 130 -21.38 2.39 3.57
N SER A 131 -20.70 1.28 3.91
CA SER A 131 -21.07 0.41 5.02
C SER A 131 -21.06 1.14 6.38
N GLY A 132 -20.21 2.16 6.52
CA GLY A 132 -19.95 2.84 7.79
C GLY A 132 -19.33 1.97 8.89
N ASN A 133 -19.10 0.68 8.64
CA ASN A 133 -18.50 -0.27 9.57
C ASN A 133 -16.96 -0.18 9.52
N THR A 134 -16.45 1.02 9.78
CA THR A 134 -15.01 1.32 9.77
C THR A 134 -14.66 2.08 11.04
N THR A 135 -13.37 2.17 11.34
CA THR A 135 -12.84 3.03 12.42
C THR A 135 -13.16 4.51 12.20
N PHE A 136 -13.49 4.92 10.98
CA PHE A 136 -13.90 6.29 10.62
C PHE A 136 -15.41 6.52 10.75
N GLY A 137 -16.20 5.46 10.98
CA GLY A 137 -17.65 5.51 11.03
C GLY A 137 -18.31 5.79 9.67
N ALA A 138 -19.63 6.05 9.71
CA ALA A 138 -20.41 6.40 8.53
C ALA A 138 -20.07 7.82 8.02
N PRO A 139 -20.18 8.09 6.71
CA PRO A 139 -19.88 9.42 6.15
C PRO A 139 -20.57 10.60 6.83
N ALA A 140 -21.80 10.40 7.35
CA ALA A 140 -22.57 11.42 8.07
C ALA A 140 -21.97 11.84 9.43
N ALA A 141 -21.04 11.06 9.98
CA ALA A 141 -20.36 11.35 11.23
C ALA A 141 -18.91 11.81 11.01
N TRP A 142 -18.47 12.00 9.76
CA TRP A 142 -17.10 12.37 9.46
C TRP A 142 -16.78 13.80 9.91
N SER A 143 -15.62 13.94 10.54
CA SER A 143 -15.06 15.22 10.93
C SER A 143 -14.13 15.76 9.82
N ALA A 144 -13.76 17.04 9.93
CA ALA A 144 -12.70 17.62 9.08
C ALA A 144 -11.38 16.82 9.16
N PHE A 145 -11.08 16.25 10.33
CA PHE A 145 -9.91 15.37 10.49
C PHE A 145 -10.05 14.09 9.63
N THR A 146 -11.20 13.43 9.68
CA THR A 146 -11.49 12.24 8.85
C THR A 146 -11.34 12.56 7.36
N LEU A 147 -11.90 13.68 6.91
CA LEU A 147 -11.81 14.13 5.52
C LEU A 147 -10.36 14.42 5.11
N ASN A 148 -9.54 14.99 5.99
CA ASN A 148 -8.13 15.22 5.73
C ASN A 148 -7.36 13.90 5.55
N VAL A 149 -7.61 12.91 6.42
CA VAL A 149 -6.97 11.58 6.35
C VAL A 149 -7.36 10.82 5.07
N LEU A 150 -8.62 10.92 4.66
CA LEU A 150 -9.16 10.21 3.50
C LEU A 150 -9.17 11.05 2.22
N SER A 151 -8.47 12.18 2.20
CA SER A 151 -8.53 13.17 1.11
C SER A 151 -8.16 12.58 -0.26
N GLY A 152 -7.18 11.69 -0.34
CA GLY A 152 -6.82 11.02 -1.60
C GLY A 152 -7.88 10.04 -2.13
N LEU A 153 -8.89 9.68 -1.33
CA LEU A 153 -10.03 8.88 -1.80
C LEU A 153 -11.18 9.73 -2.32
N MET A 154 -11.15 11.06 -2.17
CA MET A 154 -12.23 11.93 -2.66
C MET A 154 -12.59 11.74 -4.13
N PRO A 155 -11.63 11.53 -5.07
CA PRO A 155 -11.98 11.26 -6.47
C PRO A 155 -12.79 9.96 -6.67
N VAL A 156 -12.72 9.03 -5.72
CA VAL A 156 -13.45 7.76 -5.76
C VAL A 156 -14.88 7.94 -5.23
N PHE A 157 -15.18 8.97 -4.44
CA PHE A 157 -16.50 9.13 -3.83
C PHE A 157 -17.55 9.48 -4.87
N ASP A 158 -18.65 8.72 -4.88
CA ASP A 158 -19.81 9.05 -5.71
C ASP A 158 -20.75 10.04 -5.00
N HIS A 159 -21.80 10.45 -5.71
CA HIS A 159 -22.78 11.39 -5.20
C HIS A 159 -23.46 10.91 -3.91
N SER A 160 -23.65 9.60 -3.74
CA SER A 160 -24.33 9.03 -2.58
C SER A 160 -23.51 9.12 -1.29
N ILE A 161 -22.18 9.09 -1.42
CA ILE A 161 -21.24 9.31 -0.31
C ILE A 161 -21.13 10.81 -0.05
N LEU A 162 -20.87 11.62 -1.09
CA LEU A 162 -20.62 13.05 -0.96
C LEU A 162 -21.79 13.80 -0.31
N GLN A 163 -23.03 13.46 -0.64
CA GLN A 163 -24.21 14.10 -0.03
C GLN A 163 -24.36 13.82 1.48
N LYS A 164 -23.75 12.75 1.99
CA LYS A 164 -23.83 12.39 3.41
C LYS A 164 -22.79 13.13 4.25
N ILE A 165 -21.73 13.64 3.64
CA ILE A 165 -20.65 14.33 4.36
C ILE A 165 -21.20 15.64 4.94
N PRO A 166 -21.02 15.91 6.25
CA PRO A 166 -21.41 17.17 6.86
C PRO A 166 -20.77 18.37 6.13
N LYS A 167 -21.56 19.44 5.95
CA LYS A 167 -21.11 20.70 5.34
C LYS A 167 -20.24 21.51 6.27
#